data_AF-A0A3B4T9C4-F1
#
_entry.id   AF-A0A3B4T9C4-F1
#
_cell.length_a   1.000
_cell.length_b   1.000
_cell.length_c   1.000
_cell.angle_alpha   90.00
_cell.angle_beta   90.00
_cell.angle_gamma   90.00
#
_symmetry.space_group_name_H-M   'P 1'
#
loop_
_entity.id
_entity.type
_entity.pdbx_description
1 polymer ?
#
loop_
_entity_poly.entity_id
_entity_poly.type
_entity_poly.pdbx_seq_one_letter_code
_entity_poly.pdbx_strand_id
1 'polypeptide(L)'
;MSRAVLLDLIHGCCPTCAGPSLLEESASEPHVFLLSGKRHRDNHPFLSSCRSAQVLDSDSTAECLYRLKQTVDRRDLSSVTVLTTPQGREVLVRYQQLLFTAAYTFDYKVRSVDNLTCPSCSGSAHTGSPGEGVQEEVSVFLQQLPALKGDVTVLTSTLIPDCFGHGFSTRSGGVSYAPTLSSMNLFSSRGRRDPGAVVAENRRRLALHAGFHPKPLHLVKVNHGSDVWVLGKAEPESYDGIVTDQTGVVVAAPGADCMPILFADPVSKVIGAAHAGWRGTLMGVAMATVEAMVTEFGCKVSDIVVAVGPSVGACCFTREREEARGFISIHPDCVPDPESVRPHVDIRLANRILLQKGGILPEHIHDDTVTDRPSVTPCTSCHPELFFSHVRDGPNFGTQVGFLWIKETAEQT
;
A
#
# COMPACT_ATOMS: atom_id res chain seq x y z
N MET A 1 -13.79 -11.85 -24.48
CA MET A 1 -12.94 -11.22 -23.45
C MET A 1 -11.50 -11.51 -23.81
N SER A 2 -10.69 -10.47 -23.98
CA SER A 2 -9.26 -10.62 -24.28
C SER A 2 -8.57 -11.31 -23.10
N ARG A 3 -7.78 -12.35 -23.39
CA ARG A 3 -7.11 -13.17 -22.38
C ARG A 3 -5.63 -13.31 -22.71
N ALA A 4 -4.80 -13.49 -21.70
CA ALA A 4 -3.40 -13.87 -21.86
C ALA A 4 -3.26 -15.38 -21.72
N VAL A 5 -2.35 -15.98 -22.49
CA VAL A 5 -1.96 -17.39 -22.35
C VAL A 5 -0.51 -17.44 -21.93
N LEU A 6 -0.22 -18.06 -20.79
CA LEU A 6 1.14 -18.31 -20.30
C LEU A 6 1.47 -19.80 -20.50
N LEU A 7 2.47 -20.09 -21.32
CA LEU A 7 3.04 -21.43 -21.46
C LEU A 7 4.24 -21.57 -20.54
N ASP A 8 4.17 -22.50 -19.58
CA ASP A 8 5.27 -22.81 -18.67
C ASP A 8 6.26 -23.80 -19.31
N LEU A 9 7.43 -23.30 -19.70
CA LEU A 9 8.55 -24.12 -20.18
C LEU A 9 9.62 -24.33 -19.10
N ILE A 10 9.56 -23.63 -17.96
CA ILE A 10 10.53 -23.77 -16.85
C ILE A 10 10.25 -25.06 -16.08
N HIS A 11 8.98 -25.36 -15.82
CA HIS A 11 8.55 -26.58 -15.11
C HIS A 11 7.90 -27.59 -16.05
N GLY A 12 8.05 -27.38 -17.37
CA GLY A 12 7.63 -28.28 -18.43
C GLY A 12 8.70 -29.32 -18.79
N CYS A 13 8.27 -30.45 -19.38
CA CYS A 13 9.15 -31.57 -19.71
C CYS A 13 10.23 -31.18 -20.77
N CYS A 14 9.86 -30.43 -21.82
CA CYS A 14 10.76 -29.69 -22.72
C CYS A 14 9.92 -28.95 -23.79
N PRO A 15 10.48 -27.95 -24.49
CA PRO A 15 9.78 -27.21 -25.55
C PRO A 15 9.24 -28.10 -26.68
N THR A 16 9.94 -29.20 -27.01
CA THR A 16 9.56 -30.17 -28.05
C THR A 16 8.38 -31.06 -27.65
N CYS A 17 8.19 -31.34 -26.35
CA CYS A 17 7.08 -32.15 -25.86
C CYS A 17 5.83 -31.33 -25.52
N ALA A 18 6.00 -30.06 -25.15
CA ALA A 18 4.91 -29.18 -24.72
C ALA A 18 4.47 -28.18 -25.82
N GLY A 19 5.40 -27.68 -26.64
CA GLY A 19 5.18 -26.56 -27.56
C GLY A 19 4.13 -26.77 -28.66
N PRO A 20 4.15 -27.86 -29.45
CA PRO A 20 3.33 -27.96 -30.66
C PRO A 20 1.81 -28.02 -30.40
N SER A 21 1.37 -28.83 -29.42
CA SER A 21 -0.07 -29.01 -29.11
C SER A 21 -0.65 -27.83 -28.32
N LEU A 22 0.15 -27.17 -27.47
CA LEU A 22 -0.28 -26.01 -26.69
C LEU A 22 -0.36 -24.74 -27.55
N LEU A 23 0.49 -24.62 -28.58
CA LEU A 23 0.40 -23.55 -29.58
C LEU A 23 -0.78 -23.76 -30.52
N GLU A 24 -1.16 -24.98 -30.89
CA GLU A 24 -2.38 -25.25 -31.67
C GLU A 24 -3.66 -24.85 -30.90
N GLU A 25 -3.75 -25.16 -29.60
CA GLU A 25 -4.88 -24.73 -28.76
C GLU A 25 -4.95 -23.19 -28.55
N SER A 26 -3.82 -22.49 -28.71
CA SER A 26 -3.69 -21.04 -28.48
C SER A 26 -3.43 -20.23 -29.75
N ALA A 27 -3.38 -20.85 -30.93
CA ALA A 27 -3.09 -20.19 -32.21
C ALA A 27 -4.12 -19.11 -32.60
N SER A 28 -5.29 -19.14 -31.96
CA SER A 28 -6.35 -18.14 -32.10
C SER A 28 -6.29 -17.00 -31.06
N GLU A 29 -5.39 -17.07 -30.08
CA GLU A 29 -5.29 -16.11 -28.98
C GLU A 29 -4.31 -14.96 -29.30
N PRO A 30 -4.69 -13.70 -29.05
CA PRO A 30 -3.87 -12.55 -29.44
C PRO A 30 -2.64 -12.32 -28.54
N HIS A 31 -2.56 -12.96 -27.36
CA HIS A 31 -1.58 -12.62 -26.32
C HIS A 31 -0.96 -13.86 -25.67
N VAL A 32 0.03 -14.45 -26.34
CA VAL A 32 0.75 -15.65 -25.90
C VAL A 32 2.09 -15.27 -25.26
N PHE A 33 2.41 -15.86 -24.10
CA PHE A 33 3.64 -15.64 -23.34
C PHE A 33 4.36 -16.97 -23.08
N LEU A 34 5.67 -17.02 -23.30
CA LEU A 34 6.49 -18.21 -23.12
C LEU A 34 7.42 -18.02 -21.92
N LEU A 35 7.15 -18.73 -20.82
CA LEU A 35 7.99 -18.69 -19.61
C LEU A 35 9.17 -19.65 -19.78
N SER A 36 10.34 -19.13 -20.14
CA SER A 36 11.47 -19.95 -20.61
C SER A 36 12.67 -20.01 -19.65
N GLY A 37 12.85 -19.00 -18.79
CA GLY A 37 13.99 -18.89 -17.88
C GLY A 37 15.36 -18.92 -18.57
N LYS A 38 16.46 -18.95 -17.79
CA LYS A 38 17.85 -18.95 -18.34
C LYS A 38 18.22 -20.15 -19.22
N ARG A 39 17.55 -21.31 -19.04
CA ARG A 39 18.01 -22.61 -19.57
C ARG A 39 17.83 -22.81 -21.08
N HIS A 40 17.19 -21.88 -21.79
CA HIS A 40 16.79 -22.09 -23.19
C HIS A 40 17.09 -20.92 -24.14
N ARG A 41 18.17 -20.15 -23.88
CA ARG A 41 18.61 -19.05 -24.75
C ARG A 41 18.93 -19.46 -26.19
N ASP A 42 19.29 -20.72 -26.41
CA ASP A 42 19.74 -21.22 -27.72
C ASP A 42 18.74 -22.24 -28.32
N ASN A 43 18.20 -21.90 -29.49
CA ASN A 43 17.38 -22.72 -30.40
C ASN A 43 15.97 -23.14 -29.95
N HIS A 44 14.98 -22.30 -30.29
CA HIS A 44 13.58 -22.73 -30.44
C HIS A 44 13.14 -22.64 -31.90
N PRO A 45 13.30 -23.71 -32.71
CA PRO A 45 12.80 -23.75 -34.09
C PRO A 45 11.27 -23.51 -34.19
N PHE A 46 10.54 -23.70 -33.08
CA PHE A 46 9.10 -23.50 -32.93
C PHE A 46 8.64 -22.04 -32.81
N LEU A 47 9.54 -21.07 -32.56
CA LEU A 47 9.17 -19.63 -32.47
C LEU A 47 8.82 -19.01 -33.83
N SER A 48 9.16 -19.70 -34.93
CA SER A 48 8.94 -19.22 -36.29
C SER A 48 7.47 -19.22 -36.74
N SER A 49 6.59 -19.99 -36.07
CA SER A 49 5.17 -20.15 -36.45
C SER A 49 4.21 -19.20 -35.74
N CYS A 50 4.56 -18.68 -34.55
CA CYS A 50 3.68 -17.83 -33.73
C CYS A 50 4.18 -16.38 -33.74
N ARG A 51 3.81 -15.59 -34.76
CA ARG A 51 4.28 -14.20 -34.96
C ARG A 51 3.92 -13.22 -33.82
N SER A 52 3.12 -13.64 -32.84
CA SER A 52 2.58 -12.82 -31.73
C SER A 52 3.03 -13.24 -30.33
N ALA A 53 3.86 -14.27 -30.17
CA ALA A 53 4.26 -14.77 -28.86
C ALA A 53 5.40 -13.93 -28.23
N GLN A 54 5.25 -13.56 -26.96
CA GLN A 54 6.27 -12.85 -26.19
C GLN A 54 7.05 -13.84 -25.31
N VAL A 55 8.37 -13.90 -25.50
CA VAL A 55 9.25 -14.71 -24.64
C VAL A 55 9.53 -13.96 -23.33
N LEU A 56 9.44 -14.68 -22.21
CA LEU A 56 9.81 -14.23 -20.87
C LEU A 56 11.05 -15.02 -20.44
N ASP A 57 12.22 -14.44 -20.71
CA ASP A 57 13.55 -15.03 -20.54
C ASP A 57 14.43 -14.15 -19.64
N SER A 58 14.02 -14.07 -18.37
CA SER A 58 14.75 -13.31 -17.35
C SER A 58 15.55 -14.20 -16.41
N ASP A 59 16.30 -13.55 -15.52
CA ASP A 59 17.23 -14.21 -14.62
C ASP A 59 16.53 -15.01 -13.52
N SER A 60 15.26 -14.69 -13.24
CA SER A 60 14.41 -15.32 -12.23
C SER A 60 12.97 -15.50 -12.75
N THR A 61 12.23 -16.43 -12.15
CA THR A 61 10.80 -16.64 -12.44
C THR A 61 9.98 -15.45 -11.93
N ALA A 62 10.37 -14.87 -10.78
CA ALA A 62 9.76 -13.66 -10.23
C ALA A 62 9.77 -12.51 -11.26
N GLU A 63 10.91 -12.25 -11.90
CA GLU A 63 11.03 -11.18 -12.90
C GLU A 63 10.17 -11.47 -14.14
N CYS A 64 10.19 -12.69 -14.66
CA CYS A 64 9.36 -13.11 -15.79
C CYS A 64 7.86 -12.85 -15.52
N LEU A 65 7.37 -13.28 -14.35
CA LEU A 65 5.96 -13.12 -13.99
C LEU A 65 5.60 -11.67 -13.66
N TYR A 66 6.53 -10.89 -13.13
CA TYR A 66 6.34 -9.45 -12.97
C TYR A 66 6.24 -8.73 -14.33
N ARG A 67 7.07 -9.09 -15.31
CA ARG A 67 6.99 -8.56 -16.69
C ARG A 67 5.70 -8.99 -17.41
N LEU A 68 5.25 -10.22 -17.20
CA LEU A 68 3.93 -10.69 -17.63
C LEU A 68 2.85 -9.78 -17.07
N LYS A 69 2.84 -9.58 -15.75
CA LYS A 69 1.89 -8.71 -15.04
C LYS A 69 1.87 -7.29 -15.62
N GLN A 70 3.03 -6.68 -15.82
CA GLN A 70 3.12 -5.34 -16.42
C GLN A 70 2.52 -5.29 -17.84
N THR A 71 2.65 -6.36 -18.60
CA THR A 71 2.09 -6.42 -19.96
C THR A 71 0.58 -6.66 -19.94
N VAL A 72 0.11 -7.54 -19.05
CA VAL A 72 -1.32 -7.77 -18.77
C VAL A 72 -1.99 -6.46 -18.36
N ASP A 73 -1.38 -5.69 -17.46
CA ASP A 73 -1.91 -4.40 -16.99
C ASP A 73 -1.99 -3.36 -18.10
N ARG A 74 -0.92 -3.21 -18.89
CA ARG A 74 -0.87 -2.25 -20.02
C ARG A 74 -1.89 -2.56 -21.10
N ARG A 75 -2.28 -3.83 -21.26
CA ARG A 75 -3.30 -4.28 -22.22
C ARG A 75 -4.70 -4.38 -21.61
N ASP A 76 -4.86 -3.96 -20.36
CA ASP A 76 -6.09 -4.05 -19.60
C ASP A 76 -6.70 -5.46 -19.55
N LEU A 77 -5.84 -6.48 -19.49
CA LEU A 77 -6.23 -7.87 -19.36
C LEU A 77 -6.42 -8.24 -17.88
N SER A 78 -7.38 -9.12 -17.60
CA SER A 78 -7.64 -9.62 -16.24
C SER A 78 -7.76 -11.14 -16.19
N SER A 79 -7.61 -11.85 -17.32
CA SER A 79 -7.69 -13.31 -17.38
C SER A 79 -6.40 -13.88 -17.95
N VAL A 80 -5.82 -14.84 -17.25
CA VAL A 80 -4.60 -15.55 -17.63
C VAL A 80 -4.89 -17.05 -17.64
N THR A 81 -4.83 -17.69 -18.81
CA THR A 81 -4.79 -19.15 -18.91
C THR A 81 -3.34 -19.61 -18.77
N VAL A 82 -3.07 -20.53 -17.86
CA VAL A 82 -1.74 -21.08 -17.60
C VAL A 82 -1.71 -22.53 -18.07
N LEU A 83 -0.83 -22.83 -19.02
CA LEU A 83 -0.60 -24.18 -19.54
C LEU A 83 0.67 -24.73 -18.86
N THR A 84 0.52 -25.74 -18.01
CA THR A 84 1.60 -26.21 -17.12
C THR A 84 1.50 -27.71 -16.77
N THR A 85 2.53 -28.26 -16.12
CA THR A 85 2.55 -29.57 -15.45
C THR A 85 1.96 -29.48 -14.03
N PRO A 86 1.68 -30.62 -13.35
CA PRO A 86 1.24 -30.63 -11.95
C PRO A 86 2.23 -29.92 -11.02
N GLN A 87 3.53 -30.19 -11.16
CA GLN A 87 4.59 -29.53 -10.40
C GLN A 87 4.64 -28.02 -10.69
N GLY A 88 4.55 -27.61 -11.95
CA GLY A 88 4.53 -26.19 -12.31
C GLY A 88 3.34 -25.45 -11.72
N ARG A 89 2.17 -26.09 -11.62
CA ARG A 89 1.01 -25.50 -10.93
C ARG A 89 1.29 -25.26 -9.45
N GLU A 90 1.92 -26.21 -8.74
CA GLU A 90 2.27 -26.06 -7.32
C GLU A 90 3.20 -24.85 -7.07
N VAL A 91 4.13 -24.61 -7.99
CA VAL A 91 5.08 -23.48 -7.92
C VAL A 91 4.42 -22.16 -8.34
N LEU A 92 3.78 -22.11 -9.51
CA LEU A 92 3.25 -20.88 -10.10
C LEU A 92 2.09 -20.27 -9.30
N VAL A 93 1.30 -21.09 -8.60
CA VAL A 93 0.25 -20.58 -7.69
C VAL A 93 0.85 -19.73 -6.57
N ARG A 94 2.05 -20.05 -6.07
CA ARG A 94 2.72 -19.25 -5.03
C ARG A 94 3.17 -17.89 -5.59
N TYR A 95 3.74 -17.87 -6.79
CA TYR A 95 4.06 -16.61 -7.47
C TYR A 95 2.81 -15.77 -7.74
N GLN A 96 1.72 -16.41 -8.19
CA GLN A 96 0.44 -15.74 -8.41
C GLN A 96 -0.03 -15.05 -7.13
N GLN A 97 0.00 -15.74 -5.99
CA GLN A 97 -0.43 -15.17 -4.70
C GLN A 97 0.40 -13.95 -4.26
N LEU A 98 1.68 -13.91 -4.64
CA LEU A 98 2.59 -12.83 -4.26
C LEU A 98 2.55 -11.64 -5.24
N LEU A 99 2.42 -11.90 -6.54
CA LEU A 99 2.56 -10.91 -7.62
C LEU A 99 1.23 -10.46 -8.24
N PHE A 100 0.12 -11.14 -7.96
CA PHE A 100 -1.20 -10.80 -8.48
C PHE A 100 -2.22 -10.63 -7.36
N THR A 101 -3.34 -10.00 -7.67
CA THR A 101 -4.48 -9.80 -6.75
C THR A 101 -5.73 -10.50 -7.27
N ALA A 102 -6.86 -10.35 -6.59
CA ALA A 102 -8.14 -10.88 -7.07
C ALA A 102 -8.70 -10.07 -8.27
N ALA A 103 -8.02 -9.01 -8.71
CA ALA A 103 -8.32 -8.33 -9.97
C ALA A 103 -8.00 -9.18 -11.21
N TYR A 104 -7.37 -10.35 -11.03
CA TYR A 104 -7.04 -11.29 -12.10
C TYR A 104 -7.64 -12.66 -11.81
N THR A 105 -8.05 -13.35 -12.88
CA THR A 105 -8.49 -14.75 -12.86
C THR A 105 -7.43 -15.60 -13.55
N PHE A 106 -6.99 -16.66 -12.87
CA PHE A 106 -6.05 -17.64 -13.42
C PHE A 106 -6.75 -18.97 -13.67
N ASP A 107 -6.69 -19.46 -14.91
CA ASP A 107 -7.21 -20.76 -15.32
C ASP A 107 -6.05 -21.71 -15.62
N TYR A 108 -5.80 -22.67 -14.73
CA TYR A 108 -4.68 -23.62 -14.88
C TYR A 108 -5.13 -24.87 -15.64
N LYS A 109 -4.64 -25.03 -16.87
CA LYS A 109 -4.80 -26.26 -17.64
C LYS A 109 -3.57 -27.15 -17.43
N VAL A 110 -3.75 -28.16 -16.59
CA VAL A 110 -2.69 -29.11 -16.21
C VAL A 110 -2.72 -30.33 -17.12
N ARG A 111 -1.59 -30.68 -17.74
CA ARG A 111 -1.47 -31.93 -18.51
C ARG A 111 -1.02 -33.08 -17.61
N SER A 112 -1.65 -34.25 -17.75
CA SER A 112 -1.17 -35.46 -17.08
C SER A 112 0.15 -35.90 -17.71
N VAL A 113 1.07 -36.41 -16.87
CA VAL A 113 2.44 -36.77 -17.26
C VAL A 113 2.48 -38.18 -17.87
N ASP A 114 1.33 -38.84 -18.02
CA ASP A 114 1.24 -40.28 -18.24
C ASP A 114 1.69 -40.77 -19.63
N ASN A 115 2.02 -39.86 -20.57
CA ASN A 115 2.42 -40.19 -21.94
C ASN A 115 3.72 -39.50 -22.42
N LEU A 116 4.56 -38.97 -21.52
CA LEU A 116 5.78 -38.22 -21.90
C LEU A 116 7.03 -39.10 -21.81
N THR A 117 7.36 -39.81 -22.89
CA THR A 117 8.61 -40.57 -23.08
C THR A 117 9.79 -39.67 -23.48
N CYS A 118 10.02 -38.59 -22.75
CA CYS A 118 11.10 -37.65 -23.06
C CYS A 118 12.40 -38.00 -22.29
N PRO A 119 13.50 -38.39 -22.97
CA PRO A 119 14.74 -38.81 -22.32
C PRO A 119 15.44 -37.71 -21.52
N SER A 120 15.19 -36.44 -21.83
CA SER A 120 15.69 -35.29 -21.06
C SER A 120 14.89 -35.01 -19.78
N CYS A 121 13.78 -35.71 -19.54
CA CYS A 121 12.91 -35.55 -18.36
C CYS A 121 13.13 -36.60 -17.27
N SER A 122 13.97 -37.62 -17.49
CA SER A 122 14.16 -38.73 -16.54
C SER A 122 15.23 -38.45 -15.48
N GLY A 123 15.68 -37.20 -15.31
CA GLY A 123 16.85 -36.88 -14.50
C GLY A 123 16.80 -35.52 -13.81
N SER A 124 15.89 -35.33 -12.86
CA SER A 124 16.18 -34.53 -11.67
C SER A 124 15.20 -34.89 -10.56
N ALA A 125 15.61 -35.78 -9.66
CA ALA A 125 14.98 -35.88 -8.35
C ALA A 125 15.32 -34.60 -7.59
N HIS A 126 14.49 -33.56 -7.76
CA HIS A 126 14.57 -32.37 -6.94
C HIS A 126 14.19 -32.77 -5.51
N THR A 127 15.16 -32.75 -4.60
CA THR A 127 15.02 -33.12 -3.18
C THR A 127 14.38 -32.02 -2.32
N GLY A 128 13.95 -30.91 -2.92
CA GLY A 128 13.29 -29.79 -2.24
C GLY A 128 11.76 -29.87 -2.40
N SER A 129 11.03 -29.27 -1.46
CA SER A 129 9.58 -29.15 -1.59
C SER A 129 9.23 -28.21 -2.76
N PRO A 130 8.32 -28.56 -3.69
CA PRO A 130 7.91 -27.68 -4.77
C PRO A 130 7.53 -26.28 -4.26
N GLY A 131 8.19 -25.25 -4.77
CA GLY A 131 7.93 -23.85 -4.44
C GLY A 131 8.62 -23.35 -3.16
N GLU A 132 9.52 -24.12 -2.56
CA GLU A 132 10.46 -23.63 -1.55
C GLU A 132 11.33 -22.50 -2.14
N GLY A 133 11.51 -21.40 -1.41
CA GLY A 133 12.29 -20.24 -1.88
C GLY A 133 11.54 -19.20 -2.71
N VAL A 134 10.29 -19.45 -3.17
CA VAL A 134 9.53 -18.50 -4.02
C VAL A 134 9.35 -17.13 -3.34
N GLN A 135 9.04 -17.12 -2.04
CA GLN A 135 8.87 -15.87 -1.30
C GLN A 135 10.16 -15.05 -1.23
N GLU A 136 11.30 -15.73 -1.02
CA GLU A 136 12.61 -15.09 -1.00
C GLU A 136 13.00 -14.58 -2.38
N GLU A 137 12.78 -15.36 -3.45
CA GLU A 137 13.05 -14.95 -4.83
C GLU A 137 12.26 -13.68 -5.20
N VAL A 138 10.95 -13.65 -4.89
CA VAL A 138 10.11 -12.46 -5.13
C VAL A 138 10.61 -11.26 -4.31
N SER A 139 10.93 -11.47 -3.03
CA SER A 139 11.45 -10.42 -2.15
C SER A 139 12.75 -9.81 -2.70
N VAL A 140 13.74 -10.65 -3.02
CA VAL A 140 15.04 -10.23 -3.57
C VAL A 140 14.85 -9.49 -4.89
N PHE A 141 14.00 -9.99 -5.78
CA PHE A 141 13.71 -9.33 -7.05
C PHE A 141 13.09 -7.93 -6.84
N LEU A 142 12.07 -7.79 -5.99
CA LEU A 142 11.41 -6.51 -5.75
C LEU A 142 12.36 -5.49 -5.09
N GLN A 143 13.28 -5.95 -4.24
CA GLN A 143 14.30 -5.09 -3.63
C GLN A 143 15.29 -4.51 -4.65
N GLN A 144 15.50 -5.18 -5.78
CA GLN A 144 16.38 -4.72 -6.86
C GLN A 144 15.70 -3.71 -7.80
N LEU A 145 14.38 -3.57 -7.76
CA LEU A 145 13.67 -2.63 -8.62
C LEU A 145 14.09 -1.18 -8.32
N PRO A 146 14.27 -0.33 -9.34
CA PRO A 146 14.58 1.07 -9.10
C PRO A 146 13.43 1.78 -8.39
N ALA A 147 13.75 2.76 -7.55
CA ALA A 147 12.77 3.68 -7.01
C ALA A 147 12.12 4.48 -8.14
N LEU A 148 10.79 4.59 -8.11
CA LEU A 148 10.04 5.43 -9.02
C LEU A 148 9.75 6.79 -8.35
N LYS A 149 9.63 7.83 -9.17
CA LYS A 149 9.31 9.22 -8.73
C LYS A 149 10.32 9.81 -7.73
N GLY A 150 11.59 9.45 -7.83
CA GLY A 150 12.67 9.96 -6.97
C GLY A 150 12.86 9.15 -5.69
N ASP A 151 13.51 9.74 -4.70
CA ASP A 151 13.81 9.09 -3.42
C ASP A 151 12.58 9.05 -2.49
N VAL A 152 12.65 8.21 -1.46
CA VAL A 152 11.66 8.22 -0.38
C VAL A 152 11.71 9.57 0.31
N THR A 153 10.55 10.19 0.50
CA THR A 153 10.44 11.45 1.23
C THR A 153 9.36 11.36 2.31
N VAL A 154 9.63 11.99 3.44
CA VAL A 154 8.77 12.01 4.62
C VAL A 154 8.70 13.44 5.14
N LEU A 155 7.50 13.94 5.44
CA LEU A 155 7.32 15.20 6.15
C LEU A 155 7.35 14.95 7.65
N THR A 156 8.03 15.82 8.40
CA THR A 156 8.12 15.74 9.86
C THR A 156 7.65 17.03 10.50
N SER A 157 6.92 16.91 11.60
CA SER A 157 6.52 18.04 12.43
C SER A 157 7.66 18.47 13.34
N THR A 158 7.89 19.77 13.49
CA THR A 158 8.85 20.32 14.46
C THR A 158 8.31 20.35 15.90
N LEU A 159 7.03 20.03 16.12
CA LEU A 159 6.43 19.96 17.46
C LEU A 159 6.59 18.60 18.13
N ILE A 160 6.73 17.52 17.36
CA ILE A 160 6.90 16.17 17.94
C ILE A 160 8.37 16.04 18.38
N PRO A 161 8.66 15.83 19.69
CA PRO A 161 10.02 15.83 20.18
C PRO A 161 10.84 14.62 19.71
N ASP A 162 12.17 14.78 19.70
CA ASP A 162 13.12 13.77 19.18
C ASP A 162 13.12 12.44 19.92
N CYS A 163 12.54 12.34 21.12
CA CYS A 163 12.33 11.05 21.79
C CYS A 163 11.30 10.16 21.07
N PHE A 164 10.61 10.72 20.08
CA PHE A 164 9.76 9.99 19.16
C PHE A 164 10.37 10.02 17.76
N GLY A 165 10.10 8.98 16.98
CA GLY A 165 10.26 9.03 15.54
C GLY A 165 8.89 9.14 14.89
N HIS A 166 8.77 9.93 13.84
CA HIS A 166 7.49 10.17 13.18
C HIS A 166 7.67 10.59 11.74
N GLY A 167 6.55 10.60 11.02
CA GLY A 167 6.42 11.38 9.82
C GLY A 167 5.19 11.04 9.00
N PHE A 168 5.05 11.76 7.90
CA PHE A 168 4.03 11.55 6.89
C PHE A 168 4.69 11.19 5.58
N SER A 169 4.46 9.97 5.11
CA SER A 169 4.99 9.50 3.82
C SER A 169 4.37 10.27 2.65
N THR A 170 5.18 10.47 1.61
CA THR A 170 4.70 10.93 0.30
C THR A 170 4.58 9.73 -0.65
N ARG A 171 4.23 10.00 -1.92
CA ARG A 171 4.10 8.98 -2.96
C ARG A 171 5.41 8.62 -3.67
N SER A 172 6.56 9.21 -3.32
CA SER A 172 7.86 9.01 -4.00
C SER A 172 8.67 7.85 -3.39
N GLY A 173 9.57 7.24 -4.17
CA GLY A 173 10.53 6.26 -3.67
C GLY A 173 10.10 4.79 -3.69
N GLY A 174 8.86 4.51 -4.11
CA GLY A 174 8.33 3.14 -4.12
C GLY A 174 8.52 2.40 -5.45
N VAL A 175 7.93 1.21 -5.55
CA VAL A 175 8.02 0.29 -6.70
C VAL A 175 6.68 0.00 -7.37
N SER A 176 5.57 0.55 -6.85
CA SER A 176 4.26 0.40 -7.49
C SER A 176 4.26 1.19 -8.81
N TYR A 177 3.94 0.52 -9.92
CA TYR A 177 3.99 1.13 -11.26
C TYR A 177 2.61 1.51 -11.82
N ALA A 178 1.52 0.95 -11.29
CA ALA A 178 0.18 1.28 -11.78
C ALA A 178 -0.07 2.80 -11.62
N PRO A 179 -0.57 3.53 -12.64
CA PRO A 179 -0.53 5.00 -12.68
C PRO A 179 -1.06 5.70 -11.42
N THR A 180 -2.22 5.27 -10.92
CA THR A 180 -2.86 5.86 -9.74
C THR A 180 -2.30 5.34 -8.41
N LEU A 181 -1.49 4.27 -8.44
CA LEU A 181 -0.85 3.64 -7.27
C LEU A 181 0.65 3.96 -7.23
N SER A 182 1.20 4.60 -8.27
CA SER A 182 2.63 4.88 -8.35
C SER A 182 3.05 6.07 -7.46
N SER A 183 4.08 5.99 -6.62
CA SER A 183 5.06 4.90 -6.48
C SER A 183 5.07 4.18 -5.13
N MET A 184 4.96 4.94 -4.02
CA MET A 184 5.03 4.45 -2.65
C MET A 184 3.63 4.14 -2.11
N ASN A 185 2.92 3.22 -2.75
CA ASN A 185 1.61 2.80 -2.24
C ASN A 185 1.79 1.82 -1.08
N LEU A 186 1.17 2.12 0.07
CA LEU A 186 1.36 1.36 1.31
C LEU A 186 0.20 0.40 1.61
N PHE A 187 -0.78 0.28 0.70
CA PHE A 187 -1.97 -0.56 0.86
C PHE A 187 -2.27 -1.39 -0.37
N SER A 188 -2.53 -2.68 -0.17
CA SER A 188 -3.09 -3.55 -1.20
C SER A 188 -4.54 -3.89 -0.82
N SER A 189 -5.39 -4.06 -1.83
CA SER A 189 -6.75 -4.55 -1.65
C SER A 189 -7.10 -5.52 -2.78
N ARG A 190 -8.09 -6.38 -2.53
CA ARG A 190 -8.45 -7.48 -3.45
C ARG A 190 -8.75 -6.99 -4.87
N GLY A 191 -9.40 -5.83 -5.01
CA GLY A 191 -9.79 -5.25 -6.30
C GLY A 191 -8.75 -4.35 -6.97
N ARG A 192 -7.65 -4.02 -6.29
CA ARG A 192 -6.59 -3.16 -6.87
C ARG A 192 -5.54 -4.01 -7.57
N ARG A 193 -4.90 -3.47 -8.61
CA ARG A 193 -3.86 -4.16 -9.39
C ARG A 193 -2.48 -4.18 -8.73
N ASP A 194 -2.32 -3.63 -7.52
CA ASP A 194 -1.03 -3.60 -6.81
C ASP A 194 -0.94 -4.73 -5.77
N PRO A 195 -0.02 -5.68 -5.94
CA PRO A 195 0.00 -6.91 -5.16
C PRO A 195 0.66 -6.73 -3.79
N GLY A 196 0.34 -7.66 -2.88
CA GLY A 196 0.83 -7.61 -1.50
C GLY A 196 2.36 -7.56 -1.38
N ALA A 197 3.09 -8.28 -2.24
CA ALA A 197 4.56 -8.27 -2.21
C ALA A 197 5.16 -6.90 -2.60
N VAL A 198 4.58 -6.20 -3.57
CA VAL A 198 5.02 -4.85 -3.99
C VAL A 198 4.75 -3.84 -2.87
N VAL A 199 3.58 -3.91 -2.24
CA VAL A 199 3.26 -3.07 -1.08
C VAL A 199 4.15 -3.38 0.12
N ALA A 200 4.50 -4.65 0.36
CA ALA A 200 5.45 -5.03 1.40
C ALA A 200 6.84 -4.43 1.16
N GLU A 201 7.31 -4.40 -0.10
CA GLU A 201 8.55 -3.74 -0.46
C GLU A 201 8.49 -2.22 -0.23
N ASN A 202 7.40 -1.55 -0.60
CA ASN A 202 7.20 -0.13 -0.29
C ASN A 202 7.27 0.16 1.21
N ARG A 203 6.60 -0.68 2.03
CA ARG A 203 6.66 -0.56 3.50
C ARG A 203 8.08 -0.76 4.03
N ARG A 204 8.85 -1.71 3.46
CA ARG A 204 10.26 -1.91 3.81
C ARG A 204 11.11 -0.68 3.49
N ARG A 205 10.93 -0.09 2.30
CA ARG A 205 11.64 1.14 1.89
C ARG A 205 11.34 2.32 2.80
N LEU A 206 10.07 2.53 3.13
CA LEU A 206 9.66 3.56 4.08
C LEU A 206 10.31 3.33 5.45
N ALA A 207 10.25 2.11 5.97
CA ALA A 207 10.80 1.76 7.27
C ALA A 207 12.31 2.00 7.35
N LEU A 208 13.06 1.56 6.32
CA LEU A 208 14.50 1.80 6.25
C LEU A 208 14.85 3.29 6.14
N HIS A 209 14.11 4.06 5.35
CA HIS A 209 14.31 5.50 5.24
C HIS A 209 14.02 6.22 6.56
N ALA A 210 12.93 5.85 7.24
CA ALA A 210 12.51 6.47 8.49
C ALA A 210 13.30 6.00 9.72
N GLY A 211 14.02 4.88 9.62
CA GLY A 211 14.83 4.34 10.72
C GLY A 211 14.05 3.48 11.72
N PHE A 212 13.00 2.77 11.28
CA PHE A 212 12.28 1.80 12.10
C PHE A 212 12.25 0.41 11.44
N HIS A 213 11.99 -0.63 12.25
CA HIS A 213 11.87 -1.99 11.71
C HIS A 213 10.47 -2.21 11.07
N PRO A 214 10.34 -2.80 9.87
CA PRO A 214 9.07 -2.84 9.14
C PRO A 214 8.01 -3.79 9.73
N LYS A 215 8.39 -4.78 10.56
CA LYS A 215 7.46 -5.79 11.10
C LYS A 215 6.49 -5.25 12.18
N PRO A 216 6.91 -4.45 13.18
CA PRO A 216 6.01 -3.98 14.23
C PRO A 216 5.15 -2.75 13.83
N LEU A 217 4.67 -2.68 12.58
CA LEU A 217 3.79 -1.61 12.12
C LEU A 217 2.32 -1.96 12.35
N HIS A 218 1.67 -1.25 13.27
CA HIS A 218 0.24 -1.32 13.55
C HIS A 218 -0.50 -0.20 12.83
N LEU A 219 -1.27 -0.57 11.80
CA LEU A 219 -2.12 0.34 11.04
C LEU A 219 -3.53 0.33 11.61
N VAL A 220 -4.14 1.51 11.75
CA VAL A 220 -5.57 1.59 12.07
C VAL A 220 -6.44 0.86 11.05
N LYS A 221 -7.45 0.15 11.55
CA LYS A 221 -8.41 -0.63 10.74
C LYS A 221 -9.66 0.21 10.45
N VAL A 222 -9.47 1.23 9.61
CA VAL A 222 -10.43 2.30 9.31
C VAL A 222 -11.85 1.79 9.02
N ASN A 223 -12.84 2.30 9.75
CA ASN A 223 -14.26 2.24 9.41
C ASN A 223 -14.89 3.63 9.19
N HIS A 224 -14.07 4.70 9.21
CA HIS A 224 -14.48 6.12 9.15
C HIS A 224 -15.33 6.57 10.34
N GLY A 225 -15.18 5.89 11.48
CA GLY A 225 -15.83 6.19 12.75
C GLY A 225 -14.92 6.98 13.68
N SER A 226 -15.05 6.70 14.98
CA SER A 226 -14.29 7.36 16.05
C SER A 226 -13.73 6.40 17.10
N ASP A 227 -13.78 5.09 16.85
CA ASP A 227 -13.31 4.09 17.79
C ASP A 227 -11.78 4.12 17.90
N VAL A 228 -11.27 3.99 19.12
CA VAL A 228 -9.83 4.01 19.42
C VAL A 228 -9.41 2.71 20.07
N TRP A 229 -8.42 2.04 19.48
CA TRP A 229 -7.83 0.84 20.07
C TRP A 229 -6.61 1.20 20.93
N VAL A 230 -6.59 0.66 22.15
CA VAL A 230 -5.43 0.73 23.05
C VAL A 230 -4.57 -0.50 22.81
N LEU A 231 -3.36 -0.31 22.26
CA LEU A 231 -2.47 -1.41 21.93
C LEU A 231 -2.08 -2.17 23.21
N GLY A 232 -2.30 -3.48 23.21
CA GLY A 232 -2.18 -4.36 24.38
C GLY A 232 -3.52 -4.88 24.89
N LYS A 233 -4.64 -4.28 24.50
CA LYS A 233 -5.99 -4.84 24.69
C LYS A 233 -6.39 -5.73 23.51
N ALA A 234 -7.47 -6.50 23.67
CA ALA A 234 -8.04 -7.29 22.58
C ALA A 234 -8.34 -6.38 21.38
N GLU A 235 -7.78 -6.72 20.22
CA GLU A 235 -7.87 -5.87 19.03
C GLU A 235 -9.27 -5.99 18.38
N PRO A 236 -9.99 -4.87 18.18
CA PRO A 236 -11.25 -4.88 17.44
C PRO A 236 -11.08 -5.21 15.96
N GLU A 237 -12.20 -5.53 15.29
CA GLU A 237 -12.22 -5.71 13.83
C GLU A 237 -11.90 -4.42 13.07
N SER A 238 -12.34 -3.28 13.62
CA SER A 238 -12.14 -1.95 13.03
C SER A 238 -11.98 -0.87 14.10
N TYR A 239 -11.18 0.14 13.80
CA TYR A 239 -10.95 1.33 14.63
C TYR A 239 -10.26 2.40 13.79
N ASP A 240 -10.47 3.67 14.15
CA ASP A 240 -9.93 4.82 13.42
C ASP A 240 -8.84 5.55 14.22
N GLY A 241 -8.67 5.24 15.52
CA GLY A 241 -7.55 5.68 16.34
C GLY A 241 -6.80 4.53 16.99
N ILE A 242 -5.52 4.71 17.27
CA ILE A 242 -4.69 3.79 18.05
C ILE A 242 -3.83 4.58 19.03
N VAL A 243 -3.68 4.09 20.26
CA VAL A 243 -2.84 4.70 21.30
C VAL A 243 -1.99 3.65 22.02
N THR A 244 -0.79 4.04 22.45
CA THR A 244 0.13 3.14 23.18
C THR A 244 1.25 3.90 23.90
N ASP A 245 1.80 3.31 24.96
CA ASP A 245 3.06 3.67 25.63
C ASP A 245 4.19 2.66 25.35
N GLN A 246 3.94 1.65 24.52
CA GLN A 246 4.90 0.57 24.26
C GLN A 246 6.02 1.02 23.31
N THR A 247 7.26 0.71 23.68
CA THR A 247 8.43 0.83 22.79
C THR A 247 8.50 -0.35 21.82
N GLY A 248 9.31 -0.23 20.77
CA GLY A 248 9.50 -1.30 19.78
C GLY A 248 8.34 -1.50 18.80
N VAL A 249 7.28 -0.68 18.87
CA VAL A 249 6.14 -0.67 17.96
C VAL A 249 5.99 0.65 17.23
N VAL A 250 5.43 0.60 16.02
CA VAL A 250 5.08 1.78 15.21
C VAL A 250 3.59 1.81 15.01
N VAL A 251 2.94 2.91 15.37
CA VAL A 251 1.51 3.12 15.10
C VAL A 251 1.34 4.02 13.89
N ALA A 252 0.33 3.77 13.06
CA ALA A 252 0.14 4.52 11.83
C ALA A 252 -1.32 4.65 11.40
N ALA A 253 -1.62 5.77 10.75
CA ALA A 253 -2.92 6.09 10.17
C ALA A 253 -2.81 6.33 8.65
N PRO A 254 -3.70 5.73 7.83
CA PRO A 254 -3.72 5.98 6.39
C PRO A 254 -4.28 7.35 6.05
N GLY A 255 -3.76 7.92 4.96
CA GLY A 255 -4.25 9.15 4.35
C GLY A 255 -4.20 9.07 2.82
N ALA A 256 -5.21 9.66 2.20
CA ALA A 256 -5.29 10.00 0.77
C ALA A 256 -6.51 10.90 0.61
N ASP A 257 -6.40 12.11 1.20
CA ASP A 257 -7.42 13.13 1.48
C ASP A 257 -7.95 13.15 2.91
N CYS A 258 -8.33 12.01 3.49
CA CYS A 258 -8.55 11.96 4.94
C CYS A 258 -7.24 12.28 5.69
N MET A 259 -7.33 12.92 6.84
CA MET A 259 -6.17 13.36 7.63
C MET A 259 -5.61 12.20 8.46
N PRO A 260 -4.33 11.83 8.31
CA PRO A 260 -3.61 11.16 9.37
C PRO A 260 -3.22 12.20 10.44
N ILE A 261 -3.63 11.99 11.68
CA ILE A 261 -3.30 12.86 12.81
C ILE A 261 -2.41 12.08 13.78
N LEU A 262 -1.27 12.65 14.17
CA LEU A 262 -0.33 12.05 15.12
C LEU A 262 -0.38 12.81 16.44
N PHE A 263 -0.36 12.07 17.55
CA PHE A 263 -0.45 12.59 18.91
C PHE A 263 0.73 12.08 19.73
N ALA A 264 1.38 12.94 20.50
CA ALA A 264 2.45 12.54 21.39
C ALA A 264 2.35 13.30 22.72
N ASP A 265 2.43 12.58 23.83
CA ASP A 265 2.68 13.15 25.16
C ASP A 265 4.16 12.86 25.52
N PRO A 266 5.04 13.87 25.48
CA PRO A 266 6.45 13.69 25.81
C PRO A 266 6.73 13.49 27.31
N VAL A 267 5.78 13.80 28.18
CA VAL A 267 5.87 13.64 29.64
C VAL A 267 5.52 12.21 30.01
N SER A 268 4.34 11.75 29.59
CA SER A 268 3.84 10.39 29.87
C SER A 268 4.44 9.33 28.94
N LYS A 269 5.15 9.74 27.88
CA LYS A 269 5.71 8.86 26.83
C LYS A 269 4.63 8.02 26.13
N VAL A 270 3.52 8.66 25.78
CA VAL A 270 2.39 8.02 25.10
C VAL A 270 2.29 8.59 23.70
N ILE A 271 1.99 7.72 22.74
CA ILE A 271 1.79 8.08 21.34
C ILE A 271 0.41 7.63 20.85
N GLY A 272 -0.09 8.31 19.84
CA GLY A 272 -1.30 7.93 19.13
C GLY A 272 -1.28 8.31 17.67
N ALA A 273 -2.09 7.60 16.87
CA ALA A 273 -2.35 7.93 15.48
C ALA A 273 -3.84 7.76 15.19
N ALA A 274 -4.43 8.69 14.43
CA ALA A 274 -5.83 8.64 14.05
C ALA A 274 -6.04 8.93 12.57
N HIS A 275 -7.01 8.24 11.97
CA HIS A 275 -7.56 8.54 10.65
C HIS A 275 -8.81 9.41 10.81
N ALA A 276 -8.69 10.68 10.43
CA ALA A 276 -9.80 11.63 10.45
C ALA A 276 -10.29 11.93 9.04
N GLY A 277 -11.28 11.17 8.58
CA GLY A 277 -12.12 11.55 7.44
C GLY A 277 -13.22 12.54 7.86
N TRP A 278 -14.07 12.96 6.93
CA TRP A 278 -15.17 13.89 7.23
C TRP A 278 -16.16 13.33 8.28
N ARG A 279 -16.50 12.03 8.19
CA ARG A 279 -17.38 11.36 9.17
C ARG A 279 -16.73 11.28 10.55
N GLY A 280 -15.52 10.71 10.62
CA GLY A 280 -14.75 10.61 11.87
C GLY A 280 -14.49 11.97 12.52
N THR A 281 -14.30 13.03 11.73
CA THR A 281 -14.19 14.41 12.23
C THR A 281 -15.46 14.85 12.94
N LEU A 282 -16.63 14.67 12.31
CA LEU A 282 -17.92 15.01 12.93
C LEU A 282 -18.23 14.15 14.16
N MET A 283 -17.72 12.92 14.20
CA MET A 283 -17.81 12.01 15.35
C MET A 283 -16.76 12.29 16.42
N GLY A 284 -15.80 13.18 16.17
CA GLY A 284 -14.79 13.59 17.14
C GLY A 284 -13.61 12.63 17.33
N VAL A 285 -13.23 11.83 16.31
CA VAL A 285 -12.14 10.83 16.42
C VAL A 285 -10.81 11.40 16.96
N ALA A 286 -10.47 12.64 16.62
CA ALA A 286 -9.28 13.30 17.14
C ALA A 286 -9.34 13.48 18.65
N MET A 287 -10.49 13.93 19.18
CA MET A 287 -10.70 14.04 20.62
C MET A 287 -10.89 12.69 21.30
N ALA A 288 -11.54 11.72 20.68
CA ALA A 288 -11.61 10.36 21.21
C ALA A 288 -10.21 9.75 21.39
N THR A 289 -9.26 10.07 20.50
CA THR A 289 -7.86 9.64 20.61
C THR A 289 -7.17 10.32 21.80
N VAL A 290 -7.36 11.64 21.97
CA VAL A 290 -6.86 12.39 23.14
C VAL A 290 -7.46 11.85 24.45
N GLU A 291 -8.77 11.60 24.47
CA GLU A 291 -9.48 11.04 25.62
C GLU A 291 -8.90 9.68 26.00
N ALA A 292 -8.67 8.78 25.02
CA ALA A 292 -8.02 7.50 25.29
C ALA A 292 -6.62 7.66 25.88
N MET A 293 -5.80 8.61 25.39
CA MET A 293 -4.48 8.91 25.97
C MET A 293 -4.60 9.35 27.44
N VAL A 294 -5.58 10.19 27.75
CA VAL A 294 -5.83 10.69 29.12
C VAL A 294 -6.34 9.58 30.03
N THR A 295 -7.36 8.84 29.61
CA THR A 295 -8.04 7.85 30.47
C THR A 295 -7.22 6.60 30.70
N GLU A 296 -6.45 6.16 29.70
CA GLU A 296 -5.72 4.88 29.75
C GLU A 296 -4.30 5.03 30.29
N PHE A 297 -3.69 6.20 30.08
CA PHE A 297 -2.28 6.43 30.43
C PHE A 297 -2.05 7.63 31.34
N GLY A 298 -3.10 8.37 31.70
CA GLY A 298 -2.99 9.53 32.60
C GLY A 298 -2.34 10.76 31.95
N CYS A 299 -2.32 10.83 30.61
CA CYS A 299 -1.80 12.00 29.91
C CYS A 299 -2.52 13.27 30.35
N LYS A 300 -1.81 14.40 30.37
CA LYS A 300 -2.46 15.71 30.52
C LYS A 300 -2.70 16.28 29.14
N VAL A 301 -3.91 16.75 28.88
CA VAL A 301 -4.26 17.35 27.58
C VAL A 301 -3.32 18.51 27.22
N SER A 302 -2.89 19.29 28.21
CA SER A 302 -1.92 20.39 28.02
C SER A 302 -0.54 19.94 27.53
N ASP A 303 -0.16 18.68 27.77
CA ASP A 303 1.17 18.16 27.46
C ASP A 303 1.19 17.48 26.08
N ILE A 304 0.01 17.15 25.54
CA ILE A 304 -0.13 16.48 24.24
C ILE A 304 0.17 17.46 23.10
N VAL A 305 1.10 17.07 22.23
CA VAL A 305 1.34 17.71 20.93
C VAL A 305 0.68 16.93 19.80
N VAL A 306 0.18 17.64 18.81
CA VAL A 306 -0.59 17.11 17.70
C VAL A 306 0.01 17.59 16.37
N ALA A 307 0.23 16.67 15.44
CA ALA A 307 0.59 16.98 14.06
C ALA A 307 -0.49 16.47 13.11
N VAL A 308 -1.05 17.37 12.30
CA VAL A 308 -2.05 17.03 11.27
C VAL A 308 -1.32 16.86 9.94
N GLY A 309 -1.35 15.65 9.39
CA GLY A 309 -0.64 15.33 8.16
C GLY A 309 -1.31 15.79 6.87
N PRO A 310 -0.70 15.49 5.72
CA PRO A 310 -1.25 15.80 4.41
C PRO A 310 -2.66 15.22 4.22
N SER A 311 -3.57 16.08 3.78
CA SER A 311 -5.00 15.79 3.63
C SER A 311 -5.60 16.66 2.54
N VAL A 312 -6.88 16.52 2.21
CA VAL A 312 -7.53 17.47 1.29
C VAL A 312 -7.83 18.78 2.03
N GLY A 313 -7.54 19.91 1.39
CA GLY A 313 -7.88 21.23 1.93
C GLY A 313 -9.25 21.72 1.43
N ALA A 314 -9.74 22.79 2.05
CA ALA A 314 -10.97 23.48 1.62
C ALA A 314 -10.93 23.92 0.16
N CYS A 315 -9.74 24.12 -0.43
CA CYS A 315 -9.56 24.40 -1.86
C CYS A 315 -10.06 23.30 -2.81
N CYS A 316 -10.16 22.05 -2.35
CA CYS A 316 -10.54 20.91 -3.20
C CYS A 316 -11.69 20.07 -2.64
N PHE A 317 -12.00 20.17 -1.34
CA PHE A 317 -12.98 19.31 -0.71
C PHE A 317 -14.37 19.94 -0.71
N THR A 318 -15.28 19.37 -1.51
CA THR A 318 -16.70 19.76 -1.53
C THR A 318 -17.61 18.62 -1.08
N ARG A 319 -18.73 18.98 -0.46
CA ARG A 319 -19.78 18.04 -0.03
C ARG A 319 -21.14 18.52 -0.50
N GLU A 320 -22.14 17.64 -0.43
CA GLU A 320 -23.53 18.08 -0.57
C GLU A 320 -23.90 18.99 0.60
N ARG A 321 -24.73 20.00 0.35
CA ARG A 321 -25.06 21.04 1.34
C ARG A 321 -25.53 20.48 2.70
N GLU A 322 -26.31 19.41 2.69
CA GLU A 322 -26.78 18.76 3.92
C GLU A 322 -25.64 18.19 4.77
N GLU A 323 -24.65 17.57 4.12
CA GLU A 323 -23.52 16.95 4.81
C GLU A 323 -22.54 18.00 5.36
N ALA A 324 -22.47 19.18 4.73
CA ALA A 324 -21.66 20.29 5.20
C ALA A 324 -22.21 20.95 6.47
N ARG A 325 -23.52 20.84 6.77
CA ARG A 325 -24.16 21.48 7.94
C ARG A 325 -23.52 21.06 9.26
N GLY A 326 -23.09 19.80 9.38
CA GLY A 326 -22.41 19.32 10.59
C GLY A 326 -21.16 20.15 10.93
N PHE A 327 -20.45 20.65 9.91
CA PHE A 327 -19.25 21.46 10.09
C PHE A 327 -19.55 22.90 10.51
N ILE A 328 -20.67 23.47 10.05
CA ILE A 328 -21.13 24.81 10.50
C ILE A 328 -21.38 24.81 12.01
N SER A 329 -21.95 23.72 12.54
CA SER A 329 -22.16 23.55 13.99
C SER A 329 -20.87 23.48 14.80
N ILE A 330 -19.75 23.06 14.18
CA ILE A 330 -18.42 23.14 14.79
C ILE A 330 -17.95 24.59 14.78
N HIS A 331 -17.96 25.21 13.59
CA HIS A 331 -17.66 26.63 13.37
C HIS A 331 -18.11 27.08 11.96
N PRO A 332 -18.67 28.30 11.79
CA PRO A 332 -19.09 28.81 10.49
C PRO A 332 -17.99 28.79 9.42
N ASP A 333 -16.75 29.16 9.77
CA ASP A 333 -15.63 29.21 8.83
C ASP A 333 -15.20 27.83 8.29
N CYS A 334 -15.66 26.73 8.91
CA CYS A 334 -15.44 25.40 8.34
C CYS A 334 -16.19 25.19 7.01
N VAL A 335 -17.14 26.07 6.67
CA VAL A 335 -17.88 26.05 5.41
C VAL A 335 -17.91 27.48 4.86
N PRO A 336 -16.88 27.91 4.10
CA PRO A 336 -16.72 29.31 3.68
C PRO A 336 -17.79 29.79 2.69
N ASP A 337 -18.46 28.89 1.99
CA ASP A 337 -19.49 29.17 0.98
C ASP A 337 -20.81 28.39 1.24
N PRO A 338 -21.46 28.56 2.40
CA PRO A 338 -22.55 27.69 2.87
C PRO A 338 -23.83 27.78 2.03
N GLU A 339 -23.93 28.79 1.17
CA GLU A 339 -25.04 28.99 0.23
C GLU A 339 -24.86 28.21 -1.09
N SER A 340 -23.66 27.67 -1.34
CA SER A 340 -23.40 26.80 -2.49
C SER A 340 -24.24 25.53 -2.42
N VAL A 341 -24.59 24.97 -3.58
CA VAL A 341 -25.22 23.64 -3.67
C VAL A 341 -24.23 22.56 -3.22
N ARG A 342 -22.95 22.76 -3.54
CA ARG A 342 -21.84 21.90 -3.14
C ARG A 342 -20.77 22.75 -2.45
N PRO A 343 -20.99 23.12 -1.19
CA PRO A 343 -20.06 23.97 -0.46
C PRO A 343 -18.72 23.26 -0.26
N HIS A 344 -17.67 24.07 -0.15
CA HIS A 344 -16.37 23.66 0.32
C HIS A 344 -16.43 23.40 1.82
N VAL A 345 -15.68 22.40 2.27
CA VAL A 345 -15.61 22.03 3.69
C VAL A 345 -14.15 22.01 4.12
N ASP A 346 -13.84 22.78 5.15
CA ASP A 346 -12.54 22.75 5.81
C ASP A 346 -12.53 21.76 6.96
N ILE A 347 -12.25 20.49 6.63
CA ILE A 347 -12.13 19.41 7.63
C ILE A 347 -10.91 19.59 8.54
N ARG A 348 -9.90 20.38 8.12
CA ARG A 348 -8.68 20.63 8.90
C ARG A 348 -8.97 21.64 10.00
N LEU A 349 -9.60 22.75 9.62
CA LEU A 349 -10.08 23.76 10.58
C LEU A 349 -11.05 23.14 11.59
N ALA A 350 -11.95 22.27 11.13
CA ALA A 350 -12.86 21.56 12.03
C ALA A 350 -12.11 20.74 13.10
N ASN A 351 -11.09 19.97 12.72
CA ASN A 351 -10.27 19.23 13.70
C ASN A 351 -9.48 20.17 14.62
N ARG A 352 -8.89 21.24 14.09
CA ARG A 352 -8.19 22.26 14.91
C ARG A 352 -9.10 22.82 16.00
N ILE A 353 -10.32 23.21 15.63
CA ILE A 353 -11.30 23.79 16.57
C ILE A 353 -11.75 22.77 17.60
N LEU A 354 -12.00 21.53 17.20
CA LEU A 354 -12.37 20.46 18.13
C LEU A 354 -11.24 20.17 19.14
N LEU A 355 -9.99 20.08 18.68
CA LEU A 355 -8.82 19.88 19.53
C LEU A 355 -8.65 21.02 20.55
N GLN A 356 -8.75 22.27 20.10
CA GLN A 356 -8.65 23.44 20.97
C GLN A 356 -9.79 23.51 21.99
N LYS A 357 -11.03 23.25 21.57
CA LYS A 357 -12.18 23.16 22.48
C LYS A 357 -12.02 22.02 23.50
N GLY A 358 -11.33 20.95 23.11
CA GLY A 358 -10.97 19.83 23.98
C GLY A 358 -9.80 20.09 24.92
N GLY A 359 -9.15 21.25 24.82
CA GLY A 359 -8.08 21.69 25.73
C GLY A 359 -6.66 21.52 25.21
N ILE A 360 -6.46 21.03 23.98
CA ILE A 360 -5.12 21.02 23.36
C ILE A 360 -4.70 22.46 23.11
N LEU A 361 -3.50 22.83 23.54
CA LEU A 361 -2.99 24.19 23.38
C LEU A 361 -2.82 24.54 21.89
N PRO A 362 -3.21 25.75 21.44
CA PRO A 362 -3.04 26.17 20.05
C PRO A 362 -1.62 26.01 19.50
N GLU A 363 -0.61 26.29 20.33
CA GLU A 363 0.82 26.15 20.04
C GLU A 363 1.30 24.69 19.98
N HIS A 364 0.50 23.74 20.46
CA HIS A 364 0.75 22.31 20.40
C HIS A 364 0.12 21.64 19.18
N ILE A 365 -0.53 22.38 18.29
CA ILE A 365 -1.13 21.87 17.06
C ILE A 365 -0.33 22.35 15.84
N HIS A 366 0.34 21.43 15.16
CA HIS A 366 0.99 21.69 13.87
C HIS A 366 0.06 21.25 12.72
N ASP A 367 -0.57 22.23 12.08
CA ASP A 367 -1.44 22.07 10.91
C ASP A 367 -1.11 23.14 9.83
N ASP A 368 -2.01 23.34 8.86
CA ASP A 368 -1.84 24.33 7.79
C ASP A 368 -1.98 25.80 8.22
N THR A 369 -2.42 26.08 9.46
CA THR A 369 -2.45 27.44 9.99
C THR A 369 -1.07 27.91 10.48
N VAL A 370 -0.15 26.98 10.70
CA VAL A 370 1.19 27.25 11.19
C VAL A 370 2.16 27.44 10.01
N THR A 371 2.56 28.68 9.78
CA THR A 371 3.32 29.08 8.56
C THR A 371 4.74 29.57 8.85
N ASP A 372 5.14 29.63 10.11
CA ASP A 372 6.48 30.03 10.58
C ASP A 372 7.52 28.89 10.53
N ARG A 373 7.12 27.72 10.04
CA ARG A 373 7.90 26.47 10.00
C ARG A 373 7.53 25.63 8.77
N PRO A 374 8.31 24.57 8.44
CA PRO A 374 7.99 23.71 7.30
C PRO A 374 6.60 23.08 7.41
N SER A 375 5.80 23.19 6.34
CA SER A 375 4.44 22.67 6.31
C SER A 375 4.40 21.15 6.37
N VAL A 376 3.48 20.62 7.19
CA VAL A 376 3.18 19.18 7.30
C VAL A 376 1.79 18.81 6.77
N THR A 377 0.99 19.79 6.34
CA THR A 377 -0.41 19.62 5.93
C THR A 377 -0.70 20.15 4.49
N PRO A 378 0.16 19.91 3.49
CA PRO A 378 -0.16 20.30 2.10
C PRO A 378 -1.44 19.61 1.60
N CYS A 379 -2.15 20.25 0.67
CA CYS A 379 -3.36 19.68 0.06
C CYS A 379 -3.00 18.49 -0.84
N THR A 380 -3.43 17.28 -0.47
CA THR A 380 -3.14 16.04 -1.21
C THR A 380 -3.65 16.07 -2.64
N SER A 381 -4.79 16.74 -2.88
CA SER A 381 -5.37 16.91 -4.21
C SER A 381 -4.56 17.89 -5.06
N CYS A 382 -4.15 19.04 -4.50
CA CYS A 382 -3.36 20.07 -5.21
C CYS A 382 -1.93 19.65 -5.56
N HIS A 383 -1.36 18.68 -4.82
CA HIS A 383 0.03 18.26 -4.95
C HIS A 383 0.14 16.81 -5.49
N PRO A 384 -0.24 16.54 -6.76
CA PRO A 384 -0.21 15.21 -7.36
C PRO A 384 1.19 14.61 -7.47
N GLU A 385 2.23 15.43 -7.48
CA GLU A 385 3.63 15.03 -7.46
C GLU A 385 4.04 14.42 -6.11
N LEU A 386 3.44 14.87 -5.00
CA LEU A 386 3.78 14.43 -3.65
C LEU A 386 2.78 13.43 -3.06
N PHE A 387 1.49 13.47 -3.39
CA PHE A 387 0.49 12.68 -2.67
C PHE A 387 -0.50 11.92 -3.56
N PHE A 388 -1.01 10.81 -3.03
CA PHE A 388 -2.23 10.21 -3.55
C PHE A 388 -3.45 10.98 -3.02
N SER A 389 -4.52 11.01 -3.83
CA SER A 389 -5.77 11.70 -3.50
C SER A 389 -6.95 10.96 -4.14
N HIS A 390 -7.92 10.56 -3.32
CA HIS A 390 -9.19 10.00 -3.77
C HIS A 390 -10.07 11.03 -4.50
N VAL A 391 -10.13 12.27 -4.01
CA VAL A 391 -10.84 13.41 -4.58
C VAL A 391 -10.36 13.69 -5.99
N ARG A 392 -9.05 13.61 -6.24
CA ARG A 392 -8.46 13.79 -7.57
C ARG A 392 -8.53 12.52 -8.43
N ASP A 393 -8.12 11.37 -7.89
CA ASP A 393 -7.83 10.16 -8.67
C ASP A 393 -9.01 9.16 -8.68
N GLY A 394 -10.09 9.44 -7.95
CA GLY A 394 -11.27 8.58 -7.82
C GLY A 394 -11.03 7.34 -6.95
N PRO A 395 -11.83 6.26 -7.11
CA PRO A 395 -11.83 5.11 -6.20
C PRO A 395 -10.57 4.23 -6.27
N ASN A 396 -9.78 4.36 -7.33
CA ASN A 396 -8.55 3.59 -7.53
C ASN A 396 -7.33 4.48 -7.29
N PHE A 397 -6.97 4.72 -6.04
CA PHE A 397 -5.89 5.61 -5.60
C PHE A 397 -4.90 4.85 -4.71
N GLY A 398 -3.61 5.24 -4.74
CA GLY A 398 -2.62 4.75 -3.79
C GLY A 398 -2.86 5.33 -2.40
N THR A 399 -2.15 4.88 -1.37
CA THR A 399 -2.42 5.36 0.00
C THR A 399 -1.11 5.59 0.72
N GLN A 400 -0.95 6.80 1.27
CA GLN A 400 0.13 7.18 2.17
C GLN A 400 -0.27 6.95 3.64
N VAL A 401 0.70 7.05 4.54
CA VAL A 401 0.48 6.95 6.00
C VAL A 401 1.19 8.06 6.76
N GLY A 402 0.58 8.51 7.85
CA GLY A 402 1.27 9.10 9.00
C GLY A 402 1.66 8.00 9.98
N PHE A 403 2.86 8.05 10.53
CA PHE A 403 3.40 7.04 11.43
C PHE A 403 4.18 7.68 12.59
N LEU A 404 4.21 6.99 13.73
CA LEU A 404 4.81 7.46 14.98
C LEU A 404 5.28 6.27 15.83
N TRP A 405 6.43 6.40 16.50
CA TRP A 405 6.96 5.43 17.45
C TRP A 405 7.79 6.08 18.55
N ILE A 406 7.94 5.39 19.67
CA ILE A 406 8.83 5.78 20.77
C ILE A 406 10.23 5.28 20.45
N LYS A 407 11.22 6.19 20.40
CA LYS A 407 12.62 5.78 20.21
C LYS A 407 13.14 5.16 21.50
N GLU A 408 13.89 4.08 21.38
CA GLU A 408 14.67 3.57 22.51
C GLU A 408 15.70 4.63 22.90
N THR A 409 15.70 5.02 24.16
CA THR A 409 16.81 5.80 24.71
C THR A 409 18.05 4.94 24.55
N ALA A 410 19.05 5.43 23.83
CA ALA A 410 20.36 4.80 23.82
C ALA A 410 20.83 4.74 25.28
N GLU A 411 20.82 3.56 25.89
CA GLU A 411 21.52 3.35 27.14
C GLU A 411 22.98 3.75 26.88
N GLN A 412 23.43 4.80 27.57
CA GLN A 412 24.84 5.12 27.68
C GLN A 412 25.49 3.93 28.35
N THR A 413 25.95 2.98 27.54
CA THR A 413 26.75 1.83 27.98
C THR A 413 28.16 2.26 28.33
#